data_AF-O50757-F1
#
_entry.id   AF-O50757-F1
#
_cell.length_a   1.000
_cell.length_b   1.000
_cell.length_c   1.000
_cell.angle_alpha   90.00
_cell.angle_beta   90.00
_cell.angle_gamma   90.00
#
_symmetry.space_group_name_H-M   'P 1'
#
loop_
_entity.id
_entity.type
_entity.pdbx_description
1 polymer ?
#
loop_
_entity_poly.entity_id
_entity_poly.type
_entity_poly.pdbx_seq_one_letter_code
_entity_poly.pdbx_strand_id
1 'polypeptide(L)'
;MFLCNFFLKGKFAKQKKIYKINPNEFILISENLINSSSTKHHLLGIIMAAGIPLTHLKNQNIKTPYNFQSDTISYTLDSGLQIQTHSLICSNKISRCIENLDKNRLISINTTRINYVAKKIFGFDITTKQLRIVYSLIAKSKETPNEVRHNSNSQSIFLVNTPCILNLSQKLNYIKSFAPLKLNQNNLNYYKNSSNELKSTITNLISNFIAEKEPCKNLHTLTLYINANLKKLGIYKNTCKLQKRIISKIFFLD
;
A
#
# COMPACT_ATOMS: atom_id res chain seq x y z
N MET A 1 -37.78 -4.04 51.16
CA MET A 1 -37.72 -5.10 50.14
C MET A 1 -37.46 -4.44 48.79
N PHE A 2 -36.19 -4.34 48.40
CA PHE A 2 -35.78 -3.68 47.16
C PHE A 2 -35.89 -4.67 45.98
N LEU A 3 -36.79 -4.40 45.04
CA LEU A 3 -36.84 -5.08 43.75
C LEU A 3 -35.88 -4.37 42.79
N CYS A 4 -34.68 -4.93 42.63
CA CYS A 4 -33.75 -4.54 41.57
C CYS A 4 -34.28 -5.02 40.21
N ASN A 5 -34.75 -4.07 39.39
CA ASN A 5 -35.01 -4.30 37.97
C ASN A 5 -33.70 -4.65 37.24
N PHE A 6 -33.49 -5.93 36.98
CA PHE A 6 -32.45 -6.40 36.06
C PHE A 6 -32.83 -5.98 34.63
N PHE A 7 -32.23 -4.88 34.16
CA PHE A 7 -32.18 -4.61 32.72
C PHE A 7 -31.28 -5.65 32.06
N LEU A 8 -31.89 -6.70 31.51
CA LEU A 8 -31.27 -7.53 30.50
C LEU A 8 -30.98 -6.64 29.29
N LYS A 9 -29.76 -6.08 29.23
CA LYS A 9 -29.20 -5.50 28.01
C LYS A 9 -29.15 -6.62 26.97
N GLY A 10 -30.19 -6.68 26.14
CA GLY A 10 -30.21 -7.52 24.95
C GLY A 10 -28.94 -7.27 24.16
N LYS A 11 -28.10 -8.31 24.02
CA LYS A 11 -26.99 -8.30 23.08
C LYS A 11 -27.61 -8.21 21.69
N PHE A 12 -27.73 -7.00 21.13
CA PHE A 12 -28.01 -6.83 19.71
C PHE A 12 -26.95 -7.64 18.95
N ALA A 13 -27.38 -8.70 18.27
CA ALA A 13 -26.51 -9.49 17.40
C ALA A 13 -25.91 -8.52 16.37
N LYS A 14 -24.60 -8.27 16.45
CA LYS A 14 -23.90 -7.48 15.44
C LYS A 14 -24.13 -8.16 14.09
N GLN A 15 -24.83 -7.48 13.18
CA GLN A 15 -24.99 -7.94 11.80
C GLN A 15 -23.60 -8.31 11.25
N LYS A 16 -23.49 -9.53 10.74
CA LYS A 16 -22.24 -10.06 10.20
C LYS A 16 -21.90 -9.26 8.95
N LYS A 17 -20.87 -8.41 9.01
CA LYS A 17 -20.43 -7.61 7.85
C LYS A 17 -20.05 -8.56 6.72
N ILE A 18 -20.70 -8.41 5.57
CA ILE A 18 -20.39 -9.15 4.34
C ILE A 18 -19.45 -8.30 3.49
N TYR A 19 -18.34 -8.89 3.05
CA TYR A 19 -17.34 -8.28 2.19
C TYR A 19 -17.41 -8.94 0.81
N LYS A 20 -17.66 -8.15 -0.23
CA LYS A 20 -17.53 -8.59 -1.61
C LYS A 20 -16.18 -8.12 -2.13
N ILE A 21 -15.42 -9.03 -2.72
CA ILE A 21 -14.11 -8.74 -3.29
C ILE A 21 -14.07 -9.20 -4.73
N ASN A 22 -13.63 -8.31 -5.62
CA ASN A 22 -13.25 -8.68 -6.97
C ASN A 22 -11.80 -9.17 -6.99
N PRO A 23 -11.51 -10.42 -7.40
CA PRO A 23 -10.14 -10.93 -7.47
C PRO A 23 -9.20 -10.10 -8.34
N ASN A 24 -9.67 -9.60 -9.48
CA ASN A 24 -8.84 -8.84 -10.41
C ASN A 24 -8.47 -7.46 -9.84
N GLU A 25 -9.42 -6.75 -9.21
CA GLU A 25 -9.14 -5.49 -8.52
C GLU A 25 -8.17 -5.70 -7.34
N PHE A 26 -8.34 -6.79 -6.60
CA PHE A 26 -7.47 -7.16 -5.49
C PHE A 26 -6.03 -7.41 -5.93
N ILE A 27 -5.85 -8.19 -6.99
CA ILE A 27 -4.52 -8.48 -7.59
C ILE A 27 -3.90 -7.19 -8.13
N LEU A 28 -4.64 -6.40 -8.90
CA LEU A 28 -4.17 -5.14 -9.47
C LEU A 28 -3.68 -4.17 -8.38
N ILE A 29 -4.42 -4.03 -7.28
CA ILE A 29 -4.01 -3.21 -6.14
C ILE A 29 -2.74 -3.76 -5.51
N SER A 30 -2.67 -5.08 -5.28
CA SER A 30 -1.50 -5.71 -4.67
C SER A 30 -0.22 -5.44 -5.47
N GLU A 31 -0.29 -5.50 -6.81
CA GLU A 31 0.83 -5.20 -7.70
C GLU A 31 1.26 -3.73 -7.62
N ASN A 32 0.30 -2.79 -7.65
CA ASN A 32 0.60 -1.37 -7.54
C ASN A 32 1.21 -1.02 -6.17
N LEU A 33 0.77 -1.68 -5.10
CA LEU A 33 1.32 -1.49 -3.75
C LEU A 33 2.79 -1.97 -3.65
N ILE A 34 3.10 -3.11 -4.27
CA ILE A 34 4.46 -3.67 -4.31
C ILE A 34 5.42 -2.78 -5.09
N ASN A 35 4.95 -2.09 -6.13
CA ASN A 35 5.77 -1.18 -6.93
C ASN A 35 5.93 0.24 -6.35
N SER A 36 5.40 0.50 -5.15
CA SER A 36 5.53 1.81 -4.51
C SER A 36 6.89 1.99 -3.81
N SER A 37 7.08 3.09 -3.06
CA SER A 37 8.25 3.31 -2.18
C SER A 37 7.87 3.32 -0.70
N SER A 38 6.61 3.05 -0.38
CA SER A 38 6.08 3.10 0.98
C SER A 38 6.21 1.74 1.64
N THR A 39 6.92 1.65 2.76
CA THR A 39 7.03 0.40 3.54
C THR A 39 5.66 -0.16 3.92
N LYS A 40 4.69 0.70 4.27
CA LYS A 40 3.33 0.25 4.61
C LYS A 40 2.61 -0.33 3.39
N HIS A 41 2.84 0.24 2.21
CA HIS A 41 2.29 -0.28 0.97
C HIS A 41 2.93 -1.61 0.60
N HIS A 42 4.26 -1.74 0.68
CA HIS A 42 4.95 -3.01 0.47
C HIS A 42 4.40 -4.11 1.37
N LEU A 43 4.30 -3.86 2.68
CA LEU A 43 3.74 -4.82 3.62
C LEU A 43 2.31 -5.23 3.27
N LEU A 44 1.45 -4.26 2.94
CA LEU A 44 0.07 -4.56 2.53
C LEU A 44 0.03 -5.36 1.22
N GLY A 45 0.82 -4.96 0.23
CA GLY A 45 0.92 -5.60 -1.07
C GLY A 45 1.40 -7.04 -0.97
N ILE A 46 2.44 -7.31 -0.17
CA ILE A 46 2.95 -8.67 0.06
C ILE A 46 1.90 -9.54 0.77
N ILE A 47 1.23 -9.03 1.80
CA ILE A 47 0.13 -9.74 2.50
C ILE A 47 -0.98 -10.12 1.52
N MET A 48 -1.34 -9.20 0.62
CA MET A 48 -2.37 -9.43 -0.38
C MET A 48 -1.90 -10.41 -1.47
N ALA A 49 -0.67 -10.27 -1.96
CA ALA A 49 -0.18 -11.03 -3.10
C ALA A 49 0.25 -12.47 -2.76
N ALA A 50 0.76 -12.71 -1.54
CA ALA A 50 1.32 -14.00 -1.14
C ALA A 50 0.76 -14.54 0.17
N GLY A 51 -0.17 -13.84 0.84
CA GLY A 51 -0.77 -14.31 2.09
C GLY A 51 0.20 -14.39 3.28
N ILE A 52 1.45 -13.91 3.13
CA ILE A 52 2.48 -13.95 4.16
C ILE A 52 2.05 -13.03 5.32
N PRO A 53 1.95 -13.54 6.56
CA PRO A 53 1.51 -12.73 7.68
C PRO A 53 2.54 -11.66 8.05
N LEU A 54 2.06 -10.52 8.56
CA LEU A 54 2.91 -9.41 8.98
C LEU A 54 3.96 -9.85 10.03
N THR A 55 3.64 -10.82 10.88
CA THR A 55 4.58 -11.38 11.86
C THR A 55 5.79 -12.02 11.20
N HIS A 56 5.60 -12.71 10.07
CA HIS A 56 6.69 -13.30 9.29
C HIS A 56 7.49 -12.22 8.58
N LEU A 57 6.83 -11.21 7.99
CA LEU A 57 7.52 -10.11 7.30
C LEU A 57 8.39 -9.27 8.24
N LYS A 58 8.06 -9.23 9.53
CA LYS A 58 8.85 -8.57 10.57
C LYS A 58 10.05 -9.37 11.07
N ASN A 59 10.18 -10.63 10.66
CA ASN A 59 11.34 -11.45 10.96
C ASN A 59 12.59 -10.82 10.30
N GLN A 60 13.68 -10.67 11.07
CA GLN A 60 14.82 -9.84 10.64
C GLN A 60 15.57 -10.49 9.48
N ASN A 61 15.82 -11.80 9.55
CA ASN A 61 16.55 -12.53 8.52
C ASN A 61 15.64 -13.40 7.67
N ILE A 62 14.42 -12.93 7.39
CA ILE A 62 13.57 -13.56 6.37
C ILE A 62 14.32 -13.62 5.04
N LYS A 63 14.56 -14.84 4.55
CA LYS A 63 15.24 -15.08 3.27
C LYS A 63 14.24 -15.55 2.24
N THR A 64 14.31 -14.99 1.04
CA THR A 64 13.53 -15.42 -0.12
C THR A 64 14.50 -15.98 -1.15
N PRO A 65 14.71 -17.31 -1.22
CA PRO A 65 15.51 -17.88 -2.30
C PRO A 65 14.92 -17.51 -3.66
N TYR A 66 15.78 -17.51 -4.69
CA TYR A 66 15.35 -17.19 -6.05
C TYR A 66 14.27 -18.19 -6.51
N ASN A 67 13.13 -17.66 -6.97
CA ASN A 67 12.02 -18.49 -7.41
C ASN A 67 12.10 -18.64 -8.94
N PHE A 68 12.39 -19.86 -9.39
CA PHE A 68 12.36 -20.20 -10.82
C PHE A 68 10.94 -20.22 -11.40
N GLN A 69 9.95 -20.51 -10.54
CA GLN A 69 8.53 -20.47 -10.88
C GLN A 69 7.92 -19.12 -10.50
N SER A 70 7.16 -18.52 -11.42
CA SER A 70 6.62 -17.17 -11.26
C SER A 70 5.40 -17.07 -10.34
N ASP A 71 4.77 -18.21 -10.02
CA ASP A 71 3.52 -18.34 -9.30
C ASP A 71 3.68 -18.95 -7.89
N THR A 72 4.92 -19.20 -7.47
CA THR A 72 5.22 -19.73 -6.15
C THR A 72 6.34 -18.95 -5.49
N ILE A 73 6.15 -18.60 -4.21
CA ILE A 73 7.17 -17.96 -3.38
C ILE A 73 7.55 -18.86 -2.21
N SER A 74 8.85 -19.10 -2.09
CA SER A 74 9.46 -19.75 -0.93
C SER A 74 10.13 -18.71 -0.03
N TYR A 75 10.02 -18.87 1.28
CA TYR A 75 10.73 -18.05 2.25
C TYR A 75 11.07 -18.82 3.53
N THR A 76 12.18 -18.46 4.16
CA THR A 76 12.67 -19.08 5.40
C THR A 76 12.72 -18.05 6.51
N LEU A 77 12.21 -18.41 7.69
CA LEU A 77 12.24 -17.58 8.91
C LEU A 77 13.53 -17.81 9.70
N ASP A 78 13.82 -16.93 10.66
CA ASP A 78 14.95 -17.08 11.60
C ASP A 78 14.96 -18.44 12.32
N SER A 79 13.78 -19.05 12.55
CA SER A 79 13.66 -20.37 13.16
C SER A 79 14.13 -21.53 12.27
N GLY A 80 14.56 -21.26 11.04
CA GLY A 80 14.87 -22.25 10.01
C GLY A 80 13.62 -22.83 9.33
N LEU A 81 12.41 -22.44 9.73
CA LEU A 81 11.17 -22.90 9.11
C LEU A 81 11.06 -22.34 7.69
N GLN A 82 11.07 -23.24 6.71
CA GLN A 82 10.82 -22.92 5.30
C GLN A 82 9.32 -23.05 5.00
N ILE A 83 8.76 -22.05 4.32
CA ILE A 83 7.36 -21.98 3.94
C ILE A 83 7.28 -21.68 2.45
N GLN A 84 6.41 -22.40 1.76
CA GLN A 84 6.11 -22.21 0.34
C GLN A 84 4.63 -21.84 0.18
N THR A 85 4.33 -20.88 -0.69
CA THR A 85 2.96 -20.42 -0.91
C THR A 85 2.77 -19.89 -2.32
N HIS A 86 1.55 -19.99 -2.85
CA HIS A 86 1.22 -19.47 -4.17
C HIS A 86 1.33 -17.94 -4.21
N SER A 87 1.77 -17.36 -5.32
CA SER A 87 1.85 -15.92 -5.51
C SER A 87 0.85 -15.46 -6.56
N LEU A 88 -0.02 -14.51 -6.18
CA LEU A 88 -1.02 -13.95 -7.08
C LEU A 88 -0.44 -13.02 -8.15
N ILE A 89 0.80 -12.56 -7.95
CA ILE A 89 1.63 -11.82 -8.92
C ILE A 89 3.01 -12.47 -8.99
N CYS A 90 3.87 -12.01 -9.91
CA CYS A 90 5.23 -12.52 -10.08
C CYS A 90 6.00 -12.64 -8.75
N SER A 91 6.32 -13.88 -8.35
CA SER A 91 7.04 -14.24 -7.13
C SER A 91 8.35 -13.45 -6.96
N ASN A 92 9.11 -13.25 -8.04
CA ASN A 92 10.36 -12.49 -8.01
C ASN A 92 10.17 -11.00 -7.68
N LYS A 93 9.02 -10.39 -8.03
CA LYS A 93 8.70 -9.02 -7.58
C LYS A 93 8.45 -9.00 -6.07
N ILE A 94 7.78 -10.03 -5.55
CA ILE A 94 7.48 -10.16 -4.11
C ILE A 94 8.78 -10.39 -3.32
N SER A 95 9.66 -11.30 -3.76
CA SER A 95 10.95 -11.57 -3.11
C SER A 95 11.81 -10.31 -3.03
N ARG A 96 12.02 -9.61 -4.15
CA ARG A 96 12.75 -8.32 -4.16
C ARG A 96 12.12 -7.30 -3.23
N CYS A 97 10.79 -7.24 -3.16
CA CYS A 97 10.09 -6.34 -2.25
C CYS A 97 10.38 -6.68 -0.78
N ILE A 98 10.39 -7.96 -0.40
CA ILE A 98 10.70 -8.45 0.95
C ILE A 98 12.15 -8.16 1.34
N GLU A 99 13.09 -8.40 0.43
CA GLU A 99 14.53 -8.14 0.60
C GLU A 99 14.81 -6.65 0.82
N ASN A 100 14.13 -5.79 0.07
CA ASN A 100 14.28 -4.33 0.16
C ASN A 100 13.50 -3.69 1.32
N LEU A 101 12.82 -4.46 2.18
CA LEU A 101 12.17 -3.88 3.36
C LEU A 101 13.22 -3.39 4.36
N ASP A 102 13.11 -2.12 4.75
CA ASP A 102 13.88 -1.54 5.85
C ASP A 102 13.51 -2.20 7.18
N LYS A 103 14.31 -3.21 7.57
CA LYS A 103 14.07 -4.07 8.73
C LYS A 103 14.03 -3.28 10.05
N ASN A 104 14.82 -2.22 10.17
CA ASN A 104 14.85 -1.37 11.36
C ASN A 104 13.51 -0.65 11.54
N ARG A 105 12.90 -0.18 10.45
CA ARG A 105 11.58 0.48 10.50
C ARG A 105 10.44 -0.50 10.73
N LEU A 106 10.55 -1.75 10.28
CA LEU A 106 9.48 -2.76 10.39
C LEU A 106 9.01 -3.00 11.83
N ILE A 107 9.94 -2.98 12.79
CA ILE A 107 9.67 -3.25 14.22
C ILE A 107 8.57 -2.30 14.73
N SER A 108 8.66 -1.02 14.35
CA SER A 108 7.74 0.06 14.78
C SER A 108 6.36 0.05 14.10
N ILE A 109 6.16 -0.77 13.05
CA ILE A 109 4.91 -0.73 12.26
C ILE A 109 3.85 -1.63 12.90
N ASN A 110 2.83 -1.03 13.52
CA ASN A 110 1.67 -1.77 14.03
C ASN A 110 0.72 -2.19 12.89
N THR A 111 0.11 -3.37 13.00
CA THR A 111 -0.99 -3.87 12.17
C THR A 111 -2.10 -2.84 11.95
N THR A 112 -2.43 -2.03 12.96
CA THR A 112 -3.45 -0.96 12.84
C THR A 112 -3.11 0.04 11.74
N ARG A 113 -1.83 0.36 11.53
CA ARG A 113 -1.38 1.26 10.46
C ARG A 113 -1.54 0.64 9.08
N ILE A 114 -1.38 -0.67 8.95
CA ILE A 114 -1.60 -1.40 7.70
C ILE A 114 -3.10 -1.50 7.41
N ASN A 115 -3.91 -1.83 8.41
CA ASN A 115 -5.38 -1.86 8.30
C ASN A 115 -5.94 -0.48 7.90
N TYR A 116 -5.34 0.61 8.40
CA TYR A 116 -5.73 1.97 8.00
C TYR A 116 -5.50 2.23 6.50
N VAL A 117 -4.36 1.80 5.95
CA VAL A 117 -4.09 1.89 4.51
C VAL A 117 -5.09 1.04 3.74
N ALA A 118 -5.34 -0.20 4.17
CA ALA A 118 -6.33 -1.08 3.54
C ALA A 118 -7.73 -0.43 3.53
N LYS A 119 -8.17 0.14 4.65
CA LYS A 119 -9.44 0.88 4.75
C LYS A 119 -9.52 2.03 3.74
N LYS A 120 -8.43 2.81 3.58
CA LYS A 120 -8.39 3.92 2.63
C LYS A 120 -8.51 3.45 1.18
N ILE A 121 -7.99 2.27 0.86
CA ILE A 121 -8.03 1.69 -0.49
C ILE A 121 -9.41 1.08 -0.76
N PHE A 122 -9.85 0.16 0.09
CA PHE A 122 -11.10 -0.62 -0.11
C PHE A 122 -12.37 0.16 0.25
N GLY A 123 -12.26 1.24 1.04
CA GLY A 123 -13.41 2.06 1.45
C GLY A 123 -14.19 1.49 2.65
N PHE A 124 -13.77 0.36 3.21
CA PHE A 124 -14.39 -0.27 4.38
C PHE A 124 -13.34 -0.86 5.32
N ASP A 125 -13.73 -1.13 6.56
CA ASP A 125 -12.82 -1.73 7.55
C ASP A 125 -12.51 -3.19 7.18
N ILE A 126 -11.25 -3.45 6.82
CA ILE A 126 -10.72 -4.78 6.57
C ILE A 126 -9.36 -4.94 7.25
N THR A 127 -9.16 -6.10 7.86
CA THR A 127 -7.93 -6.43 8.59
C THR A 127 -6.96 -7.23 7.74
N THR A 128 -5.67 -7.19 8.06
CA THR A 128 -4.67 -8.08 7.42
C THR A 128 -5.01 -9.57 7.54
N LYS A 129 -5.65 -10.00 8.63
CA LYS A 129 -6.14 -11.39 8.78
C LYS A 129 -7.21 -11.71 7.74
N GLN A 130 -8.17 -10.81 7.52
CA GLN A 130 -9.20 -10.96 6.49
C GLN A 130 -8.61 -10.90 5.07
N LEU A 131 -7.64 -10.02 4.82
CA LEU A 131 -6.94 -9.96 3.52
C LEU A 131 -6.21 -11.26 3.20
N ARG A 132 -5.63 -11.94 4.19
CA ARG A 132 -5.05 -13.29 4.01
C ARG A 132 -6.10 -14.33 3.64
N ILE A 133 -7.30 -14.26 4.26
CA ILE A 133 -8.42 -15.15 3.88
C ILE A 133 -8.84 -14.87 2.44
N VAL A 134 -8.94 -13.60 2.02
CA VAL A 134 -9.22 -13.22 0.63
C VAL A 134 -8.17 -13.81 -0.31
N TYR A 135 -6.88 -13.62 -0.01
CA TYR A 135 -5.78 -14.22 -0.76
C TYR A 135 -5.96 -15.73 -0.90
N SER A 136 -6.20 -16.45 0.19
CA SER A 136 -6.34 -17.91 0.17
C SER A 136 -7.54 -18.37 -0.66
N LEU A 137 -8.65 -17.62 -0.63
CA LEU A 137 -9.79 -17.89 -1.50
C LEU A 137 -9.41 -17.69 -2.98
N ILE A 138 -8.73 -16.59 -3.32
CA ILE A 138 -8.33 -16.33 -4.71
C ILE A 138 -7.34 -17.41 -5.19
N ALA A 139 -6.34 -17.76 -4.40
CA ALA A 139 -5.37 -18.80 -4.74
C ALA A 139 -6.05 -20.13 -5.03
N LYS A 140 -6.93 -20.59 -4.11
CA LYS A 140 -7.74 -21.81 -4.32
C LYS A 140 -8.60 -21.73 -5.58
N SER A 141 -9.18 -20.57 -5.90
CA SER A 141 -10.05 -20.44 -7.08
C SER A 141 -9.29 -20.61 -8.40
N LYS A 142 -7.97 -20.40 -8.40
CA LYS A 142 -7.10 -20.66 -9.56
C LYS A 142 -6.71 -22.14 -9.67
N GLU A 143 -6.61 -22.85 -8.55
CA GLU A 143 -6.30 -24.28 -8.49
C GLU A 143 -7.53 -25.14 -8.81
N THR A 144 -8.69 -24.85 -8.20
CA THR A 144 -9.95 -25.57 -8.39
C THR A 144 -11.12 -24.60 -8.66
N PRO A 145 -11.37 -24.21 -9.93
CA PRO A 145 -12.35 -23.18 -10.29
C PRO A 145 -13.79 -23.45 -9.80
N ASN A 146 -14.15 -24.72 -9.61
CA ASN A 146 -15.52 -25.15 -9.34
C ASN A 146 -15.89 -25.22 -7.84
N GLU A 147 -14.91 -25.17 -6.92
CA GLU A 147 -15.16 -25.42 -5.48
C GLU A 147 -15.25 -24.15 -4.62
N VAL A 148 -14.80 -23.00 -5.12
CA VAL A 148 -14.48 -21.84 -4.25
C VAL A 148 -15.66 -20.90 -3.97
N ARG A 149 -16.86 -21.21 -4.46
CA ARG A 149 -18.05 -20.38 -4.19
C ARG A 149 -18.40 -20.32 -2.69
N HIS A 150 -18.08 -21.36 -1.92
CA HIS A 150 -18.41 -21.41 -0.49
C HIS A 150 -17.35 -22.11 0.34
N ASN A 151 -16.47 -21.34 0.99
CA ASN A 151 -15.69 -21.86 2.10
C ASN A 151 -16.50 -21.65 3.39
N SER A 152 -16.93 -22.74 4.04
CA SER A 152 -17.81 -22.73 5.21
C SER A 152 -17.23 -21.96 6.41
N ASN A 153 -15.91 -21.72 6.43
CA ASN A 153 -15.20 -20.90 7.42
C ASN A 153 -15.10 -19.40 7.07
N SER A 154 -15.47 -18.98 5.86
CA SER A 154 -15.34 -17.58 5.39
C SER A 154 -16.69 -16.88 5.24
N GLN A 155 -17.68 -17.19 6.07
CA GLN A 155 -19.09 -16.76 5.98
C GLN A 155 -19.34 -15.23 5.81
N SER A 156 -18.30 -14.40 5.85
CA SER A 156 -18.35 -12.95 5.64
C SER A 156 -17.61 -12.44 4.39
N ILE A 157 -16.92 -13.27 3.60
CA ILE A 157 -16.14 -12.81 2.43
C ILE A 157 -16.54 -13.62 1.20
N PHE A 158 -16.92 -12.91 0.13
CA PHE A 158 -17.33 -13.50 -1.15
C PHE A 158 -16.47 -12.95 -2.29
N LEU A 159 -15.98 -13.84 -3.13
CA LEU A 159 -15.38 -13.46 -4.40
C LEU A 159 -16.49 -13.21 -5.41
N VAL A 160 -16.44 -12.07 -6.09
CA VAL A 160 -17.43 -11.66 -7.11
C VAL A 160 -16.73 -11.13 -8.35
N ASN A 161 -17.38 -11.21 -9.50
CA ASN A 161 -16.81 -10.72 -10.77
C ASN A 161 -17.15 -9.24 -11.03
N THR A 162 -18.09 -8.67 -10.28
CA THR A 162 -18.48 -7.26 -10.41
C THR A 162 -17.44 -6.34 -9.77
N PRO A 163 -17.16 -5.15 -10.32
CA PRO A 163 -16.34 -4.14 -9.66
C PRO A 163 -16.87 -3.83 -8.25
N CYS A 164 -15.97 -3.77 -7.26
CA CYS A 164 -16.33 -3.59 -5.85
C CYS A 164 -15.71 -2.32 -5.25
N ILE A 165 -14.63 -1.80 -5.85
CA ILE A 165 -13.89 -0.67 -5.29
C ILE A 165 -14.34 0.62 -5.97
N LEU A 166 -15.05 1.46 -5.21
CA LEU A 166 -15.45 2.79 -5.65
C LEU A 166 -14.23 3.64 -6.00
N ASN A 167 -14.29 4.30 -7.16
CA ASN A 167 -13.25 5.21 -7.67
C ASN A 167 -11.86 4.55 -7.74
N LEU A 168 -11.77 3.30 -8.22
CA LEU A 168 -10.52 2.54 -8.32
C LEU A 168 -9.37 3.35 -8.97
N SER A 169 -9.65 4.10 -10.04
CA SER A 169 -8.66 4.98 -10.68
C SER A 169 -8.03 5.99 -9.70
N GLN A 170 -8.84 6.64 -8.86
CA GLN A 170 -8.34 7.57 -7.85
C GLN A 170 -7.50 6.85 -6.78
N LYS A 171 -7.89 5.62 -6.40
CA LYS A 171 -7.12 4.79 -5.45
C LYS A 171 -5.76 4.39 -6.03
N LEU A 172 -5.73 4.03 -7.31
CA LEU A 172 -4.48 3.70 -8.00
C LEU A 172 -3.59 4.93 -8.14
N ASN A 173 -4.14 6.10 -8.48
CA ASN A 173 -3.38 7.35 -8.52
C ASN A 173 -2.80 7.72 -7.15
N TYR A 174 -3.55 7.50 -6.08
CA TYR A 174 -3.03 7.63 -4.72
C TYR A 174 -1.85 6.69 -4.49
N ILE A 175 -1.94 5.40 -4.81
CA ILE A 175 -0.83 4.45 -4.63
C ILE A 175 0.39 4.84 -5.47
N LYS A 176 0.18 5.19 -6.75
CA LYS A 176 1.23 5.60 -7.70
C LYS A 176 1.93 6.89 -7.27
N SER A 177 1.28 7.76 -6.51
CA SER A 177 1.94 8.94 -5.91
C SER A 177 3.06 8.60 -4.93
N PHE A 178 3.16 7.33 -4.51
CA PHE A 178 4.26 6.80 -3.71
C PHE A 178 5.36 6.15 -4.56
N ALA A 179 5.31 6.17 -5.89
CA ALA A 179 6.39 5.65 -6.72
C ALA A 179 7.70 6.44 -6.49
N PRO A 180 8.88 5.79 -6.65
CA PRO A 180 10.15 6.50 -6.65
C PRO A 180 10.18 7.60 -7.71
N LEU A 181 10.67 8.78 -7.34
CA LEU A 181 10.81 9.90 -8.26
C LEU A 181 12.08 9.75 -9.12
N LYS A 182 11.93 9.88 -10.45
CA LYS A 182 13.06 9.94 -11.38
C LYS A 182 13.37 11.38 -11.75
N LEU A 183 14.44 11.93 -11.17
CA LEU A 183 14.82 13.32 -11.39
C LEU A 183 15.37 13.56 -12.80
N ASN A 184 14.88 14.60 -13.48
CA ASN A 184 15.57 15.23 -14.60
C ASN A 184 16.35 16.46 -14.13
N GLN A 185 17.68 16.35 -14.13
CA GLN A 185 18.56 17.43 -13.67
C GLN A 185 18.50 18.67 -14.57
N ASN A 186 18.37 18.50 -15.88
CA ASN A 186 18.31 19.61 -16.83
C ASN A 186 17.06 20.46 -16.62
N ASN A 187 15.90 19.82 -16.45
CA ASN A 187 14.64 20.50 -16.16
C ASN A 187 14.68 21.16 -14.78
N LEU A 188 15.25 20.49 -13.77
CA LEU A 188 15.45 21.09 -12.45
C LEU A 188 16.26 22.38 -12.55
N ASN A 189 17.40 22.36 -13.25
CA ASN A 189 18.27 23.53 -13.44
C ASN A 189 17.56 24.64 -14.23
N TYR A 190 16.83 24.29 -15.29
CA TYR A 190 16.04 25.23 -16.09
C TYR A 190 15.04 26.02 -15.24
N TYR A 191 14.24 25.33 -14.42
CA TYR A 191 13.25 26.00 -13.57
C TYR A 191 13.89 26.76 -12.39
N LYS A 192 15.05 26.31 -11.92
CA LYS A 192 15.80 26.97 -10.85
C LYS A 192 16.27 28.36 -11.27
N ASN A 193 16.66 28.51 -12.54
CA ASN A 193 17.10 29.77 -13.14
C ASN A 193 15.93 30.61 -13.70
N SER A 194 14.67 30.29 -13.35
CA SER A 194 13.52 31.06 -13.85
C SER A 194 13.48 32.46 -13.25
N SER A 195 13.22 33.47 -14.08
CA SER A 195 12.96 34.86 -13.64
C SER A 195 11.66 35.02 -12.84
N ASN A 196 10.78 34.01 -12.84
CA ASN A 196 9.59 34.01 -11.99
C ASN A 196 9.96 33.51 -10.59
N GLU A 197 9.93 34.40 -9.61
CA GLU A 197 10.30 34.13 -8.22
C GLU A 197 9.57 32.90 -7.64
N LEU A 198 8.26 32.79 -7.83
CA LEU A 198 7.51 31.65 -7.30
C LEU A 198 7.93 30.31 -7.93
N LYS A 199 8.25 30.31 -9.24
CA LYS A 199 8.77 29.11 -9.91
C LYS A 199 10.14 28.73 -9.36
N SER A 200 11.05 29.69 -9.20
CA SER A 200 12.39 29.42 -8.68
C SER A 200 12.33 28.99 -7.21
N THR A 201 11.47 29.59 -6.38
CA THR A 201 11.22 29.16 -4.99
C THR A 201 10.73 27.71 -4.91
N ILE A 202 9.69 27.34 -5.67
CA ILE A 202 9.18 25.96 -5.68
C ILE A 202 10.28 24.98 -6.13
N THR A 203 11.06 25.37 -7.14
CA THR A 203 12.12 24.52 -7.67
C THR A 203 13.29 24.35 -6.70
N ASN A 204 13.64 25.40 -5.96
CA ASN A 204 14.63 25.32 -4.88
C ASN A 204 14.16 24.37 -3.77
N LEU A 205 12.87 24.42 -3.39
CA LEU A 205 12.30 23.46 -2.43
C LEU A 205 12.37 22.01 -2.95
N ILE A 206 12.11 21.78 -4.23
CA ILE A 206 12.28 20.45 -4.86
C ILE A 206 13.75 20.01 -4.76
N SER A 207 14.69 20.89 -5.09
CA SER A 207 16.13 20.60 -5.00
C SER A 207 16.55 20.23 -3.58
N ASN A 208 16.09 20.97 -2.57
CA ASN A 208 16.41 20.73 -1.16
C ASN A 208 15.84 19.37 -0.70
N PHE A 209 14.59 19.09 -1.03
CA PHE A 209 13.96 17.80 -0.73
C PHE A 209 14.75 16.62 -1.32
N ILE A 210 15.30 16.77 -2.53
CA ILE A 210 16.12 15.72 -3.16
C ILE A 210 17.52 15.63 -2.54
N ALA A 211 18.07 16.70 -1.99
CA ALA A 211 19.37 16.68 -1.32
C ALA A 211 19.31 16.10 0.11
N GLU A 212 18.18 16.21 0.80
CA GLU A 212 18.01 15.69 2.17
C GLU A 212 18.24 14.17 2.27
N LYS A 213 18.82 13.65 3.35
CA LYS A 213 19.06 12.20 3.49
C LYS A 213 17.82 11.38 3.85
N GLU A 214 16.65 12.01 3.97
CA GLU A 214 15.43 11.33 4.41
C GLU A 214 15.00 10.21 3.43
N PRO A 215 14.58 9.04 3.95
CA PRO A 215 14.08 7.95 3.12
C PRO A 215 12.67 8.24 2.58
N CYS A 216 12.25 7.48 1.56
CA CYS A 216 10.89 7.51 0.98
C CYS A 216 10.53 8.82 0.25
N LYS A 217 11.38 9.23 -0.70
CA LYS A 217 11.12 10.36 -1.59
C LYS A 217 10.14 9.99 -2.69
N ASN A 218 8.93 10.52 -2.59
CA ASN A 218 7.86 10.31 -3.56
C ASN A 218 7.03 11.58 -3.74
N LEU A 219 6.10 11.57 -4.71
CA LEU A 219 5.28 12.73 -5.04
C LEU A 219 4.45 13.20 -3.84
N HIS A 220 3.95 12.26 -3.04
CA HIS A 220 3.16 12.59 -1.86
C HIS A 220 3.97 13.35 -0.81
N THR A 221 5.16 12.84 -0.44
CA THR A 221 6.04 13.49 0.54
C THR A 221 6.60 14.81 0.01
N LEU A 222 6.92 14.89 -1.28
CA LEU A 222 7.34 16.14 -1.93
C LEU A 222 6.25 17.22 -1.86
N THR A 223 5.00 16.86 -2.16
CA THR A 223 3.87 17.81 -2.14
C THR A 223 3.65 18.36 -0.73
N LEU A 224 3.72 17.50 0.28
CA LEU A 224 3.63 17.91 1.69
C LEU A 224 4.78 18.84 2.08
N TYR A 225 6.01 18.49 1.68
CA TYR A 225 7.22 19.28 1.94
C TYR A 225 7.13 20.68 1.32
N ILE A 226 6.76 20.78 0.04
CA ILE A 226 6.61 22.07 -0.64
C ILE A 226 5.56 22.91 0.06
N ASN A 227 4.37 22.35 0.32
CA ASN A 227 3.27 23.11 0.94
C ASN A 227 3.62 23.60 2.34
N ALA A 228 4.28 22.79 3.16
CA ALA A 228 4.71 23.17 4.49
C ALA A 228 5.72 24.34 4.44
N ASN A 229 6.69 24.28 3.53
CA ASN A 229 7.72 25.32 3.41
C ASN A 229 7.20 26.60 2.75
N LEU A 230 6.34 26.51 1.73
CA LEU A 230 5.66 27.69 1.16
C LEU A 230 4.84 28.43 2.22
N LYS A 231 4.14 27.69 3.10
CA LYS A 231 3.40 28.29 4.21
C LYS A 231 4.32 29.04 5.18
N LYS A 232 5.49 28.47 5.52
CA LYS A 232 6.50 29.15 6.36
C LYS A 232 7.03 30.43 5.72
N LEU A 233 7.11 30.47 4.38
CA LEU A 233 7.51 31.66 3.61
C LEU A 233 6.37 32.69 3.43
N GLY A 234 5.21 32.50 4.07
CA GLY A 234 4.07 33.41 3.94
C GLY A 234 3.32 33.30 2.61
N ILE A 235 3.59 32.27 1.80
CA ILE A 235 2.94 32.05 0.51
C ILE A 235 1.69 31.18 0.73
N TYR A 236 0.55 31.85 0.91
CA TYR A 236 -0.75 31.19 1.14
C TYR A 236 -1.60 31.01 -0.13
N LYS A 237 -1.16 31.55 -1.27
CA LYS A 237 -1.88 31.45 -2.55
C LYS A 237 -1.99 30.00 -3.02
N ASN A 238 -3.03 29.68 -3.78
CA ASN A 238 -3.20 28.36 -4.40
C ASN A 238 -2.13 28.14 -5.49
N THR A 239 -1.03 27.52 -5.09
CA THR A 239 0.10 27.19 -5.98
C THR A 239 -0.03 25.81 -6.62
N CYS A 240 -1.10 25.07 -6.34
CA CYS A 240 -1.26 23.67 -6.74
C CYS A 240 -1.11 23.46 -8.25
N LYS A 241 -1.73 24.31 -9.08
CA LYS A 241 -1.64 24.21 -10.55
C LYS A 241 -0.20 24.44 -11.05
N LEU A 242 0.53 25.36 -10.43
CA LEU A 242 1.91 25.65 -10.79
C LEU A 242 2.85 24.54 -10.34
N GLN A 243 2.72 24.09 -9.09
CA GLN A 243 3.47 22.95 -8.56
C GLN A 243 3.33 21.73 -9.46
N LYS A 244 2.09 21.36 -9.83
CA LYS A 244 1.84 20.22 -10.73
C LYS A 244 2.58 20.35 -12.05
N ARG A 245 2.57 21.53 -12.68
CA ARG A 245 3.27 21.78 -13.96
C ARG A 245 4.79 21.68 -13.83
N ILE A 246 5.36 22.21 -12.75
CA ILE A 246 6.81 22.15 -12.51
C ILE A 246 7.23 20.71 -12.23
N ILE A 247 6.53 20.05 -11.30
CA ILE A 247 6.79 18.66 -10.89
C ILE A 247 6.66 17.71 -12.08
N SER A 248 5.62 17.84 -12.91
CA SER A 248 5.42 16.96 -14.07
C SER A 248 6.58 17.04 -15.05
N LYS A 249 7.14 18.23 -15.27
CA LYS A 249 8.30 18.43 -16.13
C LYS A 249 9.61 17.95 -15.49
N ILE A 250 9.81 18.16 -14.19
CA ILE A 250 11.03 17.73 -13.50
C ILE A 250 11.11 16.20 -13.36
N PHE A 251 9.98 15.53 -13.16
CA PHE A 251 9.94 14.09 -12.89
C PHE A 251 9.33 13.24 -14.02
N PHE A 252 9.04 13.84 -15.18
CA PHE A 252 8.40 13.18 -16.31
C PHE A 252 7.11 12.44 -15.93
N LEU A 253 6.23 13.13 -15.22
CA LEU A 253 4.92 12.61 -14.86
C LEU A 253 3.89 13.16 -15.85
N ASP A 254 3.01 12.29 -16.36
CA ASP A 254 1.90 12.68 -17.25
C ASP A 254 0.71 13.27 -16.46
#